data_AF-A0A6V7P0H1-F1
#
_entry.id   AF-A0A6V7P0H1-F1
#
_cell.length_a   1.000
_cell.length_b   1.000
_cell.length_c   1.000
_cell.angle_alpha   90.00
_cell.angle_beta   90.00
_cell.angle_gamma   90.00
#
_symmetry.space_group_name_H-M   'P 1'
#
loop_
_entity.id
_entity.type
_entity.pdbx_description
1 polymer ?
#
loop_
_entity_poly.entity_id
_entity_poly.type
_entity_poly.pdbx_seq_one_letter_code
_entity_poly.pdbx_strand_id
1 'polypeptide(L)'
;MATEKEIALLSRVAANHLFLGQFEALRASLLSLRKRSPELALAILRTIVHEGGRINGVLFSSTCNSPSHLAWLSALELPRFDSGSPIGSSDHEILRLKVEFLLLIQVVVSRVSELLKRRTGDGDLDDKGEIAGVDENCVKILNRILDLGARRLKSDIEQDSGLFDEVSPVSKDDLKPLWKIFLEYADIFDALCGNIHRQIQLSEPLVSELAVGTKSGEEGSSSSQKDTDALAAIQRNVQLSHLDALSQCAKADDFEGAFSHLRFLHLDYGVEETEYRFSLRELVIKVWRQNSYYGETQLTSCNRMVSMYVEMLSSSCIRLVQMIQLLQDEALSEEIEQHRISDASLIPLPLKKFLQTLAGEKVANADGNISTVAIRSFMRDLYHYARNSKTHVLKLIVDTSLSAISREQLEEANDIVSLFPLLQPLVAVLGWDVLSGKTALRRKLMWLFWTSKSQALRSEEYSHHGKQTEETSCVEYLCDLLCFHLDLARYVAIVNSGQSWDSKNPLCLSHKEQVIDDSDAALYDPFVENLILNSLAIQTPMRVLFDVVPG
;
A
#
# COMPACT_ATOMS: atom_id res chain seq x y z
N MET A 1 66.36 2.35 11.85
CA MET A 1 67.09 1.07 11.99
C MET A 1 66.24 -0.06 12.59
N ALA A 2 65.89 -0.07 13.89
CA ALA A 2 65.09 -1.18 14.47
C ALA A 2 63.61 -1.13 14.05
N THR A 3 63.01 0.06 14.07
CA THR A 3 61.61 0.30 13.67
C THR A 3 61.35 0.02 12.19
N GLU A 4 62.27 0.38 11.29
CA GLU A 4 62.16 0.10 9.85
C GLU A 4 62.22 -1.40 9.55
N LYS A 5 63.09 -2.14 10.25
CA LYS A 5 63.17 -3.61 10.12
C LYS A 5 61.88 -4.27 10.61
N GLU A 6 61.31 -3.79 11.72
CA GLU A 6 60.01 -4.27 12.20
C GLU A 6 58.86 -3.96 11.23
N ILE A 7 58.81 -2.76 10.66
CA ILE A 7 57.82 -2.38 9.63
C ILE A 7 57.95 -3.31 8.42
N ALA A 8 59.17 -3.54 7.92
CA ALA A 8 59.40 -4.44 6.78
C ALA A 8 58.96 -5.89 7.07
N LEU A 9 59.22 -6.40 8.27
CA LEU A 9 58.77 -7.73 8.68
C LEU A 9 57.24 -7.81 8.79
N LEU A 10 56.59 -6.82 9.40
CA LEU A 10 55.14 -6.77 9.53
C LEU A 10 54.45 -6.65 8.16
N SER A 11 55.00 -5.86 7.24
CA SER A 11 54.50 -5.76 5.87
C SER A 11 54.60 -7.08 5.13
N ARG A 12 55.69 -7.83 5.30
CA ARG A 12 55.83 -9.19 4.73
C ARG A 12 54.84 -10.18 5.32
N VAL A 13 54.61 -10.13 6.64
CA VAL A 13 53.63 -10.98 7.31
C VAL A 13 52.21 -10.65 6.84
N ALA A 14 51.88 -9.35 6.71
CA ALA A 14 50.60 -8.92 6.15
C ALA A 14 50.41 -9.41 4.71
N ALA A 15 51.43 -9.27 3.85
CA ALA A 15 51.38 -9.78 2.48
C ALA A 15 51.19 -11.30 2.42
N ASN A 16 51.81 -12.07 3.31
CA ASN A 16 51.61 -13.52 3.39
C ASN A 16 50.17 -13.88 3.79
N HIS A 17 49.60 -13.23 4.80
CA HIS A 17 48.21 -13.48 5.21
C HIS A 17 47.19 -13.06 4.15
N LEU A 18 47.49 -11.96 3.43
CA LEU A 18 46.72 -11.54 2.26
C LEU A 18 46.78 -12.59 1.14
N PHE A 19 47.97 -13.09 0.81
CA PHE A 19 48.17 -14.13 -0.20
C PHE A 19 47.44 -15.43 0.16
N LEU A 20 47.33 -15.78 1.45
CA LEU A 20 46.60 -16.96 1.93
C LEU A 20 45.09 -16.71 2.11
N GLY A 21 44.59 -15.50 1.84
CA GLY A 21 43.19 -15.15 2.04
C GLY A 21 42.72 -15.25 3.50
N GLN A 22 43.62 -15.03 4.47
CA GLN A 22 43.36 -15.12 5.91
C GLN A 22 43.07 -13.72 6.48
N PHE A 23 41.82 -13.26 6.34
CA PHE A 23 41.48 -11.87 6.64
C PHE A 23 41.74 -11.47 8.11
N GLU A 24 41.37 -12.29 9.10
CA GLU A 24 41.58 -11.90 10.51
C GLU A 24 43.06 -11.80 10.89
N ALA A 25 43.91 -12.66 10.32
CA ALA A 25 45.36 -12.59 10.54
C ALA A 25 45.98 -11.38 9.83
N LEU A 26 45.49 -11.05 8.63
CA LEU A 26 45.83 -9.82 7.93
C LEU A 26 45.41 -8.58 8.75
N ARG A 27 44.18 -8.55 9.26
CA ARG A 27 43.63 -7.48 10.09
C ARG A 27 44.46 -7.26 11.35
N ALA A 28 44.84 -8.32 12.06
CA ALA A 28 45.71 -8.23 13.23
C ALA A 28 47.10 -7.67 12.89
N SER A 29 47.65 -8.07 11.75
CA SER A 29 48.93 -7.58 11.24
C SER A 29 48.85 -6.09 10.86
N LEU A 30 47.75 -5.66 10.22
CA LEU A 30 47.50 -4.27 9.85
C LEU A 30 47.28 -3.37 11.08
N LEU A 31 46.57 -3.84 12.11
CA LEU A 31 46.44 -3.10 13.37
C LEU A 31 47.77 -2.93 14.09
N SER A 32 48.64 -3.94 14.01
CA SER A 32 50.01 -3.90 14.54
C SER A 32 50.93 -2.98 13.72
N LEU A 33 50.72 -2.94 12.40
CA LEU A 33 51.41 -2.03 11.48
C LEU A 33 50.96 -0.59 11.69
N ARG A 34 49.67 -0.33 11.89
CA ARG A 34 49.10 1.01 12.14
C ARG A 34 49.75 1.73 13.32
N LYS A 35 50.08 1.00 14.39
CA LYS A 35 50.79 1.55 15.57
C LYS A 35 52.18 2.08 15.25
N ARG A 36 52.82 1.59 14.18
CA ARG A 36 54.20 1.90 13.79
C ARG A 36 54.28 2.78 12.54
N SER A 37 53.42 2.52 11.56
CA SER A 37 53.27 3.26 10.32
C SER A 37 51.77 3.28 9.93
N PRO A 38 51.02 4.31 10.36
CA PRO A 38 49.59 4.41 10.06
C PRO A 38 49.33 4.62 8.57
N GLU A 39 50.16 5.41 7.89
CA GLU A 39 50.06 5.69 6.46
C GLU A 39 50.17 4.42 5.61
N LEU A 40 51.16 3.55 5.90
CA LEU A 40 51.35 2.31 5.16
C LEU A 40 50.19 1.33 5.38
N ALA A 41 49.72 1.20 6.62
CA ALA A 41 48.59 0.32 6.94
C ALA A 41 47.30 0.77 6.25
N LEU A 42 47.05 2.08 6.22
CA LEU A 42 45.94 2.69 5.51
C LEU A 42 46.10 2.56 4.00
N ALA A 43 47.30 2.74 3.44
CA ALA A 43 47.57 2.56 2.02
C ALA A 43 47.26 1.13 1.56
N ILE A 44 47.71 0.12 2.32
CA ILE A 44 47.42 -1.29 2.03
C ILE A 44 45.90 -1.54 2.00
N LEU A 45 45.15 -1.07 3.01
CA LEU A 45 43.69 -1.23 3.06
C LEU A 45 42.99 -0.53 1.90
N ARG A 46 43.40 0.72 1.61
CA ARG A 46 42.87 1.45 0.45
C ARG A 46 43.15 0.68 -0.83
N THR A 47 44.37 0.23 -1.09
CA THR A 47 44.68 -0.53 -2.31
C THR A 47 43.81 -1.79 -2.46
N ILE A 48 43.60 -2.54 -1.37
CA ILE A 48 42.73 -3.74 -1.40
C ILE A 48 41.30 -3.34 -1.81
N VAL A 49 40.77 -2.27 -1.23
CA VAL A 49 39.41 -1.81 -1.55
C VAL A 49 39.32 -1.31 -2.98
N HIS A 50 40.23 -0.43 -3.44
CA HIS A 50 40.17 0.14 -4.79
C HIS A 50 40.31 -0.90 -5.90
N GLU A 51 41.09 -1.96 -5.67
CA GLU A 51 41.18 -3.10 -6.58
C GLU A 51 39.96 -4.04 -6.52
N GLY A 52 38.95 -3.74 -5.69
CA GLY A 52 37.80 -4.63 -5.46
C GLY A 52 38.25 -6.00 -4.95
N GLY A 53 39.38 -6.07 -4.24
CA GLY A 53 40.02 -7.29 -3.76
C GLY A 53 40.61 -8.17 -4.86
N ARG A 54 40.65 -7.71 -6.13
CA ARG A 54 41.17 -8.46 -7.29
C ARG A 54 42.70 -8.38 -7.35
N ILE A 55 43.36 -8.91 -6.34
CA ILE A 55 44.82 -8.93 -6.23
C ILE A 55 45.36 -10.24 -6.79
N ASN A 56 46.31 -10.14 -7.73
CA ASN A 56 46.92 -11.29 -8.37
C ASN A 56 47.62 -12.21 -7.36
N GLY A 57 47.35 -13.52 -7.47
CA GLY A 57 48.00 -14.55 -6.65
C GLY A 57 47.33 -14.84 -5.30
N VAL A 58 46.30 -14.10 -4.89
CA VAL A 58 45.58 -14.40 -3.64
C VAL A 58 44.85 -15.74 -3.74
N LEU A 59 45.15 -16.63 -2.78
CA LEU A 59 44.41 -17.86 -2.55
C LEU A 59 43.18 -17.53 -1.69
N PHE A 60 41.98 -17.74 -2.23
CA PHE A 60 40.75 -17.55 -1.47
C PHE A 60 40.50 -18.74 -0.53
N SER A 61 40.18 -18.43 0.73
CA SER A 61 40.02 -19.41 1.81
C SER A 61 38.57 -19.42 2.30
N SER A 62 38.19 -20.38 3.15
CA SER A 62 36.86 -20.42 3.76
C SER A 62 36.49 -19.16 4.55
N THR A 63 37.49 -18.42 5.03
CA THR A 63 37.30 -17.15 5.77
C THR A 63 37.12 -15.96 4.83
N CYS A 64 37.56 -16.07 3.58
CA CYS A 64 37.45 -15.04 2.55
C CYS A 64 37.29 -15.70 1.18
N ASN A 65 36.04 -16.04 0.86
CA ASN A 65 35.70 -16.89 -0.29
C ASN A 65 35.82 -16.21 -1.67
N SER A 66 35.94 -14.88 -1.74
CA SER A 66 35.96 -14.16 -3.02
C SER A 66 36.68 -12.80 -2.93
N PRO A 67 37.11 -12.24 -4.09
CA PRO A 67 37.70 -10.89 -4.16
C PRO A 67 36.79 -9.82 -3.55
N SER A 68 35.50 -9.82 -3.91
CA SER A 68 34.54 -8.83 -3.41
C SER A 68 34.30 -8.96 -1.90
N HIS A 69 34.42 -10.17 -1.33
CA HIS A 69 34.35 -10.37 0.11
C HIS A 69 35.57 -9.77 0.82
N LEU A 70 36.78 -9.93 0.24
CA LEU A 70 38.00 -9.30 0.75
C LEU A 70 37.89 -7.77 0.75
N ALA A 71 37.37 -7.21 -0.35
CA ALA A 71 37.13 -5.78 -0.48
C ALA A 71 36.14 -5.29 0.57
N TRP A 72 35.03 -6.01 0.77
CA TRP A 72 34.00 -5.67 1.74
C TRP A 72 34.53 -5.62 3.17
N LEU A 73 35.21 -6.69 3.60
CA LEU A 73 35.81 -6.76 4.93
C LEU A 73 36.85 -5.64 5.13
N SER A 74 37.64 -5.34 4.10
CA SER A 74 38.63 -4.25 4.13
C SER A 74 37.97 -2.87 4.19
N ALA A 75 36.85 -2.66 3.47
CA ALA A 75 36.09 -1.42 3.50
C ALA A 75 35.45 -1.14 4.86
N LEU A 76 35.00 -2.18 5.57
CA LEU A 76 34.47 -2.05 6.94
C LEU A 76 35.55 -1.64 7.96
N GLU A 77 36.82 -1.95 7.71
CA GLU A 77 37.91 -1.56 8.60
C GLU A 77 38.43 -0.13 8.30
N LEU A 78 38.25 0.41 7.09
CA LEU A 78 38.75 1.74 6.69
C LEU A 78 38.42 2.87 7.69
N PRO A 79 37.19 3.01 8.23
CA PRO A 79 36.87 4.08 9.18
C PRO A 79 37.69 4.03 10.46
N ARG A 80 38.22 2.86 10.84
CA ARG A 80 39.08 2.71 12.02
C ARG A 80 40.52 3.14 11.76
N PHE A 81 40.92 3.25 10.51
CA PHE A 81 42.28 3.64 10.10
C PHE A 81 42.34 5.11 9.67
N ASP A 82 41.20 5.73 9.34
CA ASP A 82 41.11 7.12 8.91
C ASP A 82 40.84 8.06 10.09
N SER A 83 41.89 8.64 10.66
CA SER A 83 41.79 9.56 11.80
C SER A 83 41.75 11.02 11.32
N GLY A 84 40.56 11.52 10.97
CA GLY A 84 40.26 12.95 11.20
C GLY A 84 39.73 13.86 10.08
N SER A 85 38.97 13.39 9.08
CA SER A 85 38.23 14.33 8.21
C SER A 85 36.70 14.15 8.32
N PRO A 86 35.95 15.14 8.82
CA PRO A 86 34.48 15.12 8.80
C PRO A 86 33.88 15.23 7.40
N ILE A 87 34.70 15.56 6.39
CA ILE A 87 34.31 15.57 4.96
C ILE A 87 34.39 14.14 4.37
N GLY A 88 35.09 13.20 5.01
CA GLY A 88 35.26 11.83 4.51
C GLY A 88 34.10 10.88 4.81
N SER A 89 33.10 11.26 5.62
CA SER A 89 32.03 10.32 6.01
C SER A 89 31.12 9.93 4.84
N SER A 90 30.80 10.87 3.93
CA SER A 90 30.04 10.56 2.70
C SER A 90 30.86 9.71 1.74
N ASP A 91 32.16 9.98 1.62
CA ASP A 91 33.06 9.23 0.76
C ASP A 91 33.21 7.78 1.24
N HIS A 92 33.27 7.55 2.56
CA HIS A 92 33.28 6.20 3.15
C HIS A 92 31.97 5.46 2.92
N GLU A 93 30.83 6.14 2.97
CA GLU A 93 29.52 5.53 2.69
C GLU A 93 29.37 5.16 1.21
N ILE A 94 29.74 6.06 0.29
CA ILE A 94 29.73 5.79 -1.15
C ILE A 94 30.66 4.63 -1.49
N LEU A 95 31.88 4.62 -0.94
CA LEU A 95 32.85 3.55 -1.14
C LEU A 95 32.35 2.22 -0.57
N ARG A 96 31.73 2.24 0.61
CA ARG A 96 31.06 1.07 1.19
C ARG A 96 29.96 0.55 0.25
N LEU A 97 29.10 1.43 -0.26
CA LEU A 97 28.02 1.04 -1.17
C LEU A 97 28.56 0.45 -2.48
N LYS A 98 29.62 1.02 -3.05
CA LYS A 98 30.29 0.48 -4.26
C LYS A 98 30.87 -0.91 -4.03
N VAL A 99 31.44 -1.16 -2.86
CA VAL A 99 31.98 -2.49 -2.51
C VAL A 99 30.87 -3.49 -2.18
N GLU A 100 29.79 -3.05 -1.52
CA GLU A 100 28.60 -3.87 -1.29
C GLU A 100 27.95 -4.31 -2.61
N PHE A 101 27.87 -3.41 -3.60
CA PHE A 101 27.42 -3.73 -4.96
C PHE A 101 28.24 -4.89 -5.56
N LEU A 102 29.57 -4.84 -5.44
CA LEU A 102 30.45 -5.92 -5.91
C LEU A 102 30.21 -7.23 -5.17
N LEU A 103 29.95 -7.18 -3.87
CA LEU A 103 29.68 -8.37 -3.06
C LEU A 103 28.36 -9.03 -3.48
N LEU A 104 27.28 -8.26 -3.60
CA LEU A 104 25.95 -8.76 -3.97
C LEU A 104 25.99 -9.45 -5.34
N ILE A 105 26.61 -8.83 -6.35
CA ILE A 105 26.76 -9.42 -7.68
C ILE A 105 27.66 -10.66 -7.65
N GLN A 106 28.78 -10.63 -6.90
CA GLN A 106 29.69 -11.77 -6.80
C GLN A 106 29.00 -13.01 -6.19
N VAL A 107 28.11 -12.83 -5.23
CA VAL A 107 27.32 -13.92 -4.64
C VAL A 107 26.45 -14.58 -5.71
N VAL A 108 25.75 -13.79 -6.52
CA VAL A 108 24.92 -14.30 -7.63
C VAL A 108 25.79 -14.98 -8.69
N VAL A 109 26.88 -14.35 -9.13
CA VAL A 109 27.83 -14.94 -10.10
C VAL A 109 28.32 -16.31 -9.65
N SER A 110 28.70 -16.43 -8.38
CA SER A 110 29.25 -17.67 -7.82
C SER A 110 28.21 -18.80 -7.82
N ARG A 111 26.98 -18.49 -7.39
CA ARG A 111 25.86 -19.45 -7.37
C ARG A 111 25.44 -19.88 -8.78
N VAL A 112 25.27 -18.93 -9.70
CA VAL A 112 24.90 -19.20 -11.10
C VAL A 112 25.99 -20.02 -11.80
N SER A 113 27.26 -19.72 -11.56
CA SER A 113 28.38 -20.49 -12.11
C SER A 113 28.45 -21.91 -11.56
N GLU A 114 28.11 -22.11 -10.28
CA GLU A 114 28.04 -23.44 -9.67
C GLU A 114 26.89 -24.26 -10.27
N LEU A 115 25.72 -23.66 -10.46
CA LEU A 115 24.57 -24.30 -11.12
C LEU A 115 24.93 -24.75 -12.54
N LEU A 116 25.62 -23.90 -13.31
CA LEU A 116 26.06 -24.25 -14.65
C LEU A 116 27.04 -25.43 -14.65
N LYS A 117 28.01 -25.45 -13.73
CA LYS A 117 28.98 -26.55 -13.59
C LYS A 117 28.31 -27.88 -13.25
N ARG A 118 27.30 -27.86 -12.38
CA ARG A 118 26.53 -29.07 -12.02
C ARG A 118 25.80 -29.64 -13.26
N ARG A 119 25.24 -28.76 -14.09
CA ARG A 119 24.53 -29.13 -15.32
C ARG A 119 25.44 -29.74 -16.40
N THR A 120 26.68 -29.27 -16.53
CA THR A 120 27.64 -29.83 -17.50
C THR A 120 28.32 -31.11 -16.99
N GLY A 121 28.28 -31.36 -15.68
CA GLY A 121 29.04 -32.41 -15.00
C GLY A 121 28.28 -33.71 -14.73
N ASP A 122 26.94 -33.70 -14.71
CA ASP A 122 26.13 -34.88 -14.40
C ASP A 122 25.11 -35.16 -15.52
N GLY A 123 25.19 -36.35 -16.11
CA GLY A 123 24.39 -36.77 -17.26
C GLY A 123 23.01 -37.33 -16.91
N ASP A 124 22.65 -37.40 -15.63
CA ASP A 124 21.38 -37.97 -15.15
C ASP A 124 21.01 -37.35 -13.80
N LEU A 125 20.21 -36.28 -13.75
CA LEU A 125 19.44 -35.92 -12.55
C LEU A 125 18.06 -35.36 -12.88
N ASP A 126 17.09 -35.85 -12.11
CA ASP A 126 15.65 -35.76 -12.24
C ASP A 126 15.05 -34.34 -12.30
N ASP A 127 13.89 -34.29 -12.96
CA ASP A 127 12.97 -33.21 -13.29
C ASP A 127 12.37 -32.40 -12.11
N LYS A 128 13.16 -32.00 -11.09
CA LYS A 128 12.67 -31.12 -10.01
C LYS A 128 13.70 -30.09 -9.56
N GLY A 129 13.64 -28.91 -10.19
CA GLY A 129 14.12 -27.67 -9.60
C GLY A 129 15.30 -26.96 -10.29
N GLU A 130 15.71 -27.39 -11.49
CA GLU A 130 16.70 -26.62 -12.25
C GLU A 130 16.09 -25.39 -12.90
N ILE A 131 16.76 -24.24 -12.79
CA ILE A 131 16.37 -22.99 -13.45
C ILE A 131 16.49 -23.17 -14.97
N ALA A 132 15.39 -23.52 -15.62
CA ALA A 132 15.33 -23.70 -17.06
C ALA A 132 15.66 -22.37 -17.78
N GLY A 133 16.84 -22.26 -18.38
CA GLY A 133 17.25 -21.13 -19.23
C GLY A 133 18.46 -20.32 -18.75
N VAL A 134 19.18 -20.76 -17.72
CA VAL A 134 20.50 -20.19 -17.38
C VAL A 134 21.53 -20.66 -18.41
N ASP A 135 22.12 -19.71 -19.12
CA ASP A 135 23.13 -19.93 -20.16
C ASP A 135 24.49 -19.32 -19.76
N GLU A 136 25.58 -19.76 -20.41
CA GLU A 136 26.91 -19.13 -20.29
C GLU A 136 26.86 -17.62 -20.55
N ASN A 137 25.95 -17.17 -21.43
CA ASN A 137 25.75 -15.76 -21.68
C ASN A 137 25.32 -14.98 -20.42
N CYS A 138 24.49 -15.57 -19.55
CA CYS A 138 24.07 -14.93 -18.30
C CYS A 138 25.26 -14.69 -17.37
N VAL A 139 26.17 -15.66 -17.26
CA VAL A 139 27.41 -15.53 -16.47
C VAL A 139 28.31 -14.45 -17.06
N LYS A 140 28.42 -14.37 -18.40
CA LYS A 140 29.18 -13.30 -19.08
C LYS A 140 28.61 -11.92 -18.77
N ILE A 141 27.28 -11.75 -18.83
CA ILE A 141 26.63 -10.47 -18.51
C ILE A 141 26.83 -10.10 -17.03
N LEU A 142 26.66 -11.05 -16.10
CA LEU A 142 26.90 -10.78 -14.67
C LEU A 142 28.36 -10.40 -14.38
N ASN A 143 29.33 -11.03 -15.07
CA ASN A 143 30.74 -10.63 -14.96
C ASN A 143 30.97 -9.21 -15.52
N ARG A 144 30.31 -8.82 -16.63
CA ARG A 144 30.36 -7.43 -17.14
C ARG A 144 29.80 -6.43 -16.11
N ILE A 145 28.73 -6.79 -15.38
CA ILE A 145 28.18 -5.95 -14.29
C ILE A 145 29.18 -5.86 -13.13
N LEU A 146 29.83 -6.96 -12.77
CA LEU A 146 30.87 -6.97 -11.73
C LEU A 146 32.07 -6.10 -12.14
N ASP A 147 32.48 -6.15 -13.41
CA ASP A 147 33.56 -5.34 -13.97
C ASP A 147 33.19 -3.85 -14.03
N LEU A 148 31.93 -3.52 -14.33
CA LEU A 148 31.41 -2.15 -14.18
C LEU A 148 31.59 -1.64 -12.75
N GLY A 149 31.20 -2.43 -11.75
CA GLY A 149 31.40 -2.07 -10.34
C GLY A 149 32.88 -1.86 -9.97
N ALA A 150 33.77 -2.70 -10.49
CA ALA A 150 35.19 -2.64 -10.19
C ALA A 150 35.84 -1.41 -10.86
N ARG A 151 35.46 -1.08 -12.09
CA ARG A 151 35.91 0.14 -12.78
C ARG A 151 35.48 1.40 -12.04
N ARG A 152 34.21 1.47 -11.61
CA ARG A 152 33.66 2.61 -10.84
C ARG A 152 34.32 2.81 -9.48
N LEU A 153 34.98 1.78 -8.95
CA LEU A 153 35.74 1.86 -7.71
C LEU A 153 37.17 2.39 -7.94
N LYS A 154 37.74 2.21 -9.14
CA LYS A 154 39.06 2.70 -9.54
C LYS A 154 39.05 4.15 -10.03
N SER A 155 37.97 4.56 -10.72
CA SER A 155 37.83 5.91 -11.30
C SER A 155 37.83 7.06 -10.30
N ASP A 156 37.66 6.79 -9.00
CA ASP A 156 37.67 7.81 -7.94
C ASP A 156 39.09 8.28 -7.56
N ILE A 157 40.15 7.61 -8.02
CA ILE A 157 41.56 8.01 -7.76
C ILE A 157 42.24 8.55 -9.03
N GLU A 158 41.99 7.93 -10.18
CA GLU A 158 42.68 8.26 -11.43
C GLU A 158 41.85 9.27 -12.24
N GLN A 159 42.00 10.56 -11.91
CA GLN A 159 41.50 11.64 -12.78
C GLN A 159 42.28 11.75 -14.11
N ASP A 160 43.35 10.99 -14.31
CA ASP A 160 44.22 11.17 -15.47
C ASP A 160 44.98 9.88 -15.85
N SER A 161 44.35 9.02 -16.65
CA SER A 161 45.05 8.23 -17.67
C SER A 161 44.06 7.51 -18.57
N GLY A 162 43.80 8.10 -19.73
CA GLY A 162 43.07 7.45 -20.81
C GLY A 162 43.87 6.28 -21.37
N LEU A 163 43.52 5.06 -20.98
CA LEU A 163 43.84 3.80 -21.67
C LEU A 163 43.14 2.61 -20.97
N PHE A 164 41.83 2.71 -20.78
CA PHE A 164 41.02 1.52 -20.48
C PHE A 164 40.28 1.11 -21.74
N ASP A 165 40.54 -0.13 -22.15
CA ASP A 165 39.82 -0.84 -23.21
C ASP A 165 38.32 -0.55 -23.08
N GLU A 166 37.69 -0.05 -24.14
CA GLU A 166 36.26 0.28 -24.18
C GLU A 166 35.45 -1.02 -24.06
N VAL A 167 35.39 -1.59 -22.86
CA VAL A 167 34.40 -2.61 -22.52
C VAL A 167 33.06 -1.91 -22.60
N SER A 168 32.34 -2.21 -23.68
CA SER A 168 31.08 -1.59 -24.05
C SER A 168 30.14 -1.57 -22.84
N PRO A 169 29.49 -0.42 -22.57
CA PRO A 169 28.56 -0.30 -21.47
C PRO A 169 27.48 -1.38 -21.59
N VAL A 170 27.02 -1.89 -20.45
CA VAL A 170 25.91 -2.85 -20.41
C VAL A 170 24.69 -2.15 -21.00
N SER A 171 24.26 -2.59 -22.18
CA SER A 171 23.11 -2.00 -22.87
C SER A 171 21.81 -2.46 -22.23
N LYS A 172 20.75 -1.65 -22.38
CA LYS A 172 19.41 -1.94 -21.83
C LYS A 172 18.85 -3.29 -22.31
N ASP A 173 19.16 -3.69 -23.55
CA ASP A 173 18.69 -4.96 -24.14
C ASP A 173 19.56 -6.17 -23.76
N ASP A 174 20.79 -5.96 -23.28
CA ASP A 174 21.69 -7.05 -22.87
C ASP A 174 21.23 -7.71 -21.56
N LEU A 175 20.33 -7.08 -20.80
CA LEU A 175 19.92 -7.51 -19.46
C LEU A 175 18.68 -8.41 -19.43
N LYS A 176 17.89 -8.47 -20.52
CA LYS A 176 16.70 -9.35 -20.61
C LYS A 176 16.98 -10.83 -20.31
N PRO A 177 18.10 -11.43 -20.77
CA PRO A 177 18.42 -12.81 -20.42
C PRO A 177 18.54 -13.07 -18.91
N LEU A 178 18.84 -12.03 -18.12
CA LEU A 178 18.98 -12.14 -16.66
C LEU A 178 17.65 -12.09 -15.90
N TRP A 179 16.50 -11.84 -16.55
CA TRP A 179 15.23 -11.68 -15.85
C TRP A 179 14.87 -12.88 -14.97
N LYS A 180 15.11 -14.11 -15.44
CA LYS A 180 14.90 -15.31 -14.61
C LYS A 180 15.81 -15.35 -13.37
N ILE A 181 17.04 -14.88 -13.50
CA ILE A 181 18.01 -14.80 -12.39
C ILE A 181 17.61 -13.68 -11.42
N PHE A 182 17.06 -12.56 -11.92
CA PHE A 182 16.52 -11.49 -11.09
C PHE A 182 15.38 -12.00 -10.21
N LEU A 183 14.46 -12.78 -10.77
CA LEU A 183 13.34 -13.33 -10.03
C LEU A 183 13.76 -14.40 -9.01
N GLU A 184 14.69 -15.30 -9.35
CA GLU A 184 15.18 -16.34 -8.43
C GLU A 184 15.93 -15.75 -7.23
N TYR A 185 16.74 -14.71 -7.45
CA TYR A 185 17.52 -14.03 -6.42
C TYR A 185 16.93 -12.66 -6.08
N ALA A 186 15.59 -12.55 -6.05
CA ALA A 186 14.88 -11.29 -5.89
C ALA A 186 15.34 -10.48 -4.67
N ASP A 187 15.54 -11.13 -3.51
CA ASP A 187 16.01 -10.45 -2.29
C ASP A 187 17.40 -9.80 -2.46
N ILE A 188 18.29 -10.44 -3.21
CA ILE A 188 19.64 -9.91 -3.47
C ILE A 188 19.55 -8.73 -4.44
N PHE A 189 18.71 -8.83 -5.46
CA PHE A 189 18.52 -7.77 -6.45
C PHE A 189 17.71 -6.59 -5.92
N ASP A 190 16.82 -6.80 -4.95
CA ASP A 190 16.14 -5.74 -4.20
C ASP A 190 17.14 -4.93 -3.37
N ALA A 191 17.98 -5.61 -2.59
CA ALA A 191 19.07 -4.98 -1.85
C ALA A 191 20.05 -4.26 -2.79
N LEU A 192 20.34 -4.84 -3.95
CA LEU A 192 21.16 -4.21 -4.99
C LEU A 192 20.50 -2.94 -5.54
N CYS A 193 19.21 -2.97 -5.85
CA CYS A 193 18.49 -1.80 -6.35
C CYS A 193 18.46 -0.67 -5.31
N GLY A 194 18.22 -0.99 -4.04
CA GLY A 194 18.32 -0.02 -2.94
C GLY A 194 19.73 0.56 -2.79
N ASN A 195 20.76 -0.29 -2.91
CA ASN A 195 22.16 0.13 -2.89
C ASN A 195 22.48 1.08 -4.07
N ILE A 196 22.10 0.73 -5.30
CA ILE A 196 22.26 1.57 -6.50
C ILE A 196 21.57 2.92 -6.31
N HIS A 197 20.34 2.91 -5.80
CA HIS A 197 19.56 4.13 -5.59
C HIS A 197 20.28 5.09 -4.64
N ARG A 198 20.81 4.58 -3.52
CA ARG A 198 21.61 5.39 -2.58
C ARG A 198 22.90 5.88 -3.21
N GLN A 199 23.58 5.07 -4.03
CA GLN A 199 24.77 5.53 -4.75
C GLN A 199 24.46 6.71 -5.68
N ILE A 200 23.34 6.65 -6.42
CA ILE A 200 22.93 7.72 -7.34
C ILE A 200 22.57 8.99 -6.55
N GLN A 201 21.76 8.87 -5.49
CA GLN A 201 21.38 10.00 -4.64
C GLN A 201 22.57 10.70 -3.97
N LEU A 202 23.54 9.93 -3.48
CA LEU A 202 24.75 10.49 -2.84
C LEU A 202 25.74 11.06 -3.87
N SER A 203 25.65 10.64 -5.13
CA SER A 203 26.49 11.14 -6.23
C SER A 203 25.91 12.41 -6.87
N GLU A 204 24.62 12.67 -6.71
CA GLU A 204 24.01 13.95 -7.05
C GLU A 204 24.44 14.99 -5.99
N PRO A 205 25.27 15.99 -6.34
CA PRO A 205 25.53 17.06 -5.40
C PRO A 205 24.19 17.73 -5.10
N LEU A 206 23.90 17.95 -3.81
CA LEU A 206 22.83 18.85 -3.37
C LEU A 206 22.94 20.12 -4.22
N VAL A 207 22.09 20.23 -5.24
CA VAL A 207 21.96 21.44 -6.02
C VAL A 207 21.28 22.40 -5.07
N SER A 208 22.10 23.08 -4.27
CA SER A 208 21.72 24.30 -3.59
C SER A 208 21.11 25.21 -4.65
N GLU A 209 19.84 25.56 -4.46
CA GLU A 209 19.01 26.47 -5.27
C GLU A 209 19.56 27.91 -5.35
N LEU A 210 20.87 28.13 -5.23
CA LEU A 210 21.47 29.46 -5.08
C LEU A 210 22.70 29.76 -5.97
N ALA A 211 23.08 28.88 -6.91
CA ALA A 211 24.14 29.21 -7.88
C ALA A 211 23.57 29.50 -9.28
N VAL A 212 23.08 30.73 -9.46
CA VAL A 212 22.78 31.32 -10.77
C VAL A 212 24.10 31.67 -11.49
N GLY A 213 24.24 31.19 -12.74
CA GLY A 213 25.28 31.56 -13.71
C GLY A 213 26.57 30.76 -13.54
N THR A 214 27.02 29.91 -14.47
CA THR A 214 27.22 30.16 -15.90
C THR A 214 27.48 28.79 -16.54
N LYS A 215 26.64 28.28 -17.45
CA LYS A 215 26.98 27.08 -18.25
C LYS A 215 27.31 27.51 -19.67
N SER A 216 28.60 27.69 -19.92
CA SER A 216 29.19 27.48 -21.24
C SER A 216 28.94 26.03 -21.66
N GLY A 217 28.45 25.85 -22.88
CA GLY A 217 28.22 24.53 -23.45
C GLY A 217 29.55 23.85 -23.77
N GLU A 218 29.74 22.65 -23.24
CA GLU A 218 30.62 21.63 -23.80
C GLU A 218 29.90 20.27 -23.67
N GLU A 219 29.49 19.75 -24.82
CA GLU A 219 28.99 18.39 -25.02
C GLU A 219 30.17 17.43 -24.90
N GLY A 220 30.34 16.84 -23.71
CA GLY A 220 31.22 15.70 -23.50
C GLY A 220 30.56 14.80 -22.46
N SER A 221 29.96 13.69 -22.90
CA SER A 221 29.45 12.67 -21.97
C SER A 221 30.63 12.10 -21.19
N SER A 222 30.81 12.54 -19.95
CA SER A 222 31.82 11.98 -19.05
C SER A 222 31.56 10.48 -18.85
N SER A 223 32.63 9.70 -18.69
CA SER A 223 32.55 8.26 -18.40
C SER A 223 31.64 7.95 -17.20
N SER A 224 31.58 8.85 -16.23
CA SER A 224 30.71 8.77 -15.06
C SER A 224 29.21 8.74 -15.40
N GLN A 225 28.76 9.47 -16.42
CA GLN A 225 27.35 9.50 -16.82
C GLN A 225 26.92 8.18 -17.48
N LYS A 226 27.79 7.58 -18.29
CA LYS A 226 27.53 6.27 -18.90
C LYS A 226 27.40 5.16 -17.85
N ASP A 227 28.17 5.27 -16.77
CA ASP A 227 28.14 4.32 -15.66
C ASP A 227 26.87 4.47 -14.80
N THR A 228 26.40 5.70 -14.56
CA THR A 228 25.11 5.92 -13.88
C THR A 228 23.94 5.43 -14.71
N ASP A 229 23.99 5.62 -16.03
CA ASP A 229 22.95 5.13 -16.95
C ASP A 229 22.89 3.59 -16.96
N ALA A 230 24.06 2.92 -16.89
CA ALA A 230 24.13 1.46 -16.79
C ALA A 230 23.55 0.94 -15.46
N LEU A 231 23.78 1.63 -14.35
CA LEU A 231 23.16 1.29 -13.07
C LEU A 231 21.63 1.46 -13.07
N ALA A 232 21.16 2.58 -13.63
CA ALA A 232 19.73 2.82 -13.79
C ALA A 232 19.08 1.77 -14.70
N ALA A 233 19.81 1.30 -15.73
CA ALA A 233 19.34 0.21 -16.59
C ALA A 233 19.20 -1.13 -15.84
N ILE A 234 20.06 -1.42 -14.85
CA ILE A 234 19.93 -2.60 -13.98
C ILE A 234 18.64 -2.50 -13.15
N GLN A 235 18.45 -1.38 -12.44
CA GLN A 235 17.23 -1.15 -11.64
C GLN A 235 15.97 -1.28 -12.48
N ARG A 236 15.95 -0.62 -13.64
CA ARG A 236 14.82 -0.68 -14.58
C ARG A 236 14.51 -2.11 -15.02
N ASN A 237 15.53 -2.90 -15.37
CA ASN A 237 15.31 -4.27 -15.82
C ASN A 237 14.83 -5.20 -14.70
N VAL A 238 15.29 -5.00 -13.46
CA VAL A 238 14.76 -5.75 -12.30
C VAL A 238 13.27 -5.44 -12.12
N GLN A 239 12.89 -4.16 -12.16
CA GLN A 239 11.48 -3.77 -12.07
C GLN A 239 10.62 -4.33 -13.20
N LEU A 240 11.09 -4.24 -14.45
CA LEU A 240 10.39 -4.81 -15.61
C LEU A 240 10.22 -6.33 -15.48
N SER A 241 11.22 -7.04 -14.95
CA SER A 241 11.13 -8.49 -14.74
C SER A 241 10.04 -8.86 -13.72
N HIS A 242 9.90 -8.09 -12.64
CA HIS A 242 8.84 -8.28 -11.65
C HIS A 242 7.45 -7.92 -12.21
N LEU A 243 7.35 -6.86 -13.03
CA LEU A 243 6.09 -6.49 -13.68
C LEU A 243 5.64 -7.52 -14.73
N ASP A 244 6.56 -8.07 -15.51
CA ASP A 244 6.28 -9.13 -16.46
C ASP A 244 5.85 -10.43 -15.75
N ALA A 245 6.59 -10.84 -14.71
CA ALA A 245 6.23 -12.00 -13.89
C ALA A 245 4.86 -11.83 -13.22
N LEU A 246 4.60 -10.66 -12.63
CA LEU A 246 3.30 -10.31 -12.07
C LEU A 246 2.19 -10.42 -13.12
N SER A 247 2.42 -9.89 -14.32
CA SER A 247 1.45 -9.95 -15.42
C SER A 247 1.20 -11.39 -15.89
N GLN A 248 2.22 -12.25 -15.87
CA GLN A 248 2.11 -13.67 -16.20
C GLN A 248 1.36 -14.46 -15.12
N CYS A 249 1.70 -14.28 -13.85
CA CYS A 249 0.98 -14.87 -12.71
C CYS A 249 -0.49 -14.44 -12.70
N ALA A 250 -0.76 -13.15 -12.93
CA ALA A 250 -2.12 -12.64 -13.04
C ALA A 250 -2.90 -13.26 -14.22
N LYS A 251 -2.24 -13.60 -15.34
CA LYS A 251 -2.86 -14.33 -16.47
C LYS A 251 -3.12 -15.80 -16.16
N ALA A 252 -2.30 -16.42 -15.32
CA ALA A 252 -2.45 -17.81 -14.88
C ALA A 252 -3.40 -18.00 -13.69
N ASP A 253 -4.05 -16.93 -13.21
CA ASP A 253 -4.86 -16.88 -11.98
C ASP A 253 -4.10 -17.31 -10.71
N ASP A 254 -2.76 -17.22 -10.74
CA ASP A 254 -1.88 -17.41 -9.59
C ASP A 254 -1.71 -16.09 -8.85
N PHE A 255 -2.65 -15.78 -7.97
CA PHE A 255 -2.66 -14.54 -7.21
C PHE A 255 -1.55 -14.47 -6.15
N GLU A 256 -1.23 -15.59 -5.49
CA GLU A 256 -0.17 -15.61 -4.47
C GLU A 256 1.21 -15.38 -5.10
N GLY A 257 1.48 -16.01 -6.25
CA GLY A 257 2.67 -15.72 -7.05
C GLY A 257 2.73 -14.25 -7.48
N ALA A 258 1.62 -13.70 -7.99
CA ALA A 258 1.56 -12.30 -8.39
C ALA A 258 1.81 -11.34 -7.21
N PHE A 259 1.24 -11.62 -6.03
CA PHE A 259 1.41 -10.78 -4.84
C PHE A 259 2.86 -10.81 -4.33
N SER A 260 3.54 -11.95 -4.43
CA SER A 260 4.94 -12.07 -4.02
C SER A 260 5.89 -11.14 -4.78
N HIS A 261 5.53 -10.72 -6.01
CA HIS A 261 6.33 -9.79 -6.79
C HIS A 261 6.11 -8.31 -6.42
N LEU A 262 4.99 -7.99 -5.76
CA LEU A 262 4.64 -6.62 -5.38
C LEU A 262 5.63 -6.00 -4.38
N ARG A 263 6.18 -6.82 -3.48
CA ARG A 263 7.15 -6.38 -2.46
C ARG A 263 8.45 -5.83 -3.03
N PHE A 264 8.76 -6.13 -4.29
CA PHE A 264 10.02 -5.71 -4.94
C PHE A 264 9.84 -4.48 -5.83
N LEU A 265 8.61 -3.95 -5.97
CA LEU A 265 8.33 -2.83 -6.86
C LEU A 265 8.66 -1.48 -6.22
N HIS A 266 9.23 -0.57 -7.02
CA HIS A 266 9.58 0.78 -6.60
C HIS A 266 9.53 1.81 -7.75
N LEU A 267 8.86 2.94 -7.54
CA LEU A 267 8.63 3.92 -8.60
C LEU A 267 9.90 4.65 -9.07
N ASP A 268 10.87 4.85 -8.17
CA ASP A 268 12.06 5.67 -8.47
C ASP A 268 13.16 4.93 -9.23
N TYR A 269 12.87 3.74 -9.79
CA TYR A 269 13.84 2.86 -10.45
C TYR A 269 13.78 2.94 -11.99
N GLY A 270 13.26 4.04 -12.54
CA GLY A 270 13.37 4.37 -13.97
C GLY A 270 12.38 3.69 -14.92
N VAL A 271 11.32 3.07 -14.38
CA VAL A 271 10.15 2.58 -15.12
C VAL A 271 9.05 3.65 -15.06
N GLU A 272 8.31 3.84 -16.15
CA GLU A 272 7.24 4.83 -16.20
C GLU A 272 6.06 4.44 -15.30
N GLU A 273 5.46 5.42 -14.62
CA GLU A 273 4.30 5.21 -13.74
C GLU A 273 3.12 4.56 -14.49
N THR A 274 3.00 4.82 -15.78
CA THR A 274 2.00 4.22 -16.69
C THR A 274 2.13 2.70 -16.81
N GLU A 275 3.37 2.17 -16.85
CA GLU A 275 3.64 0.73 -16.95
C GLU A 275 3.27 0.00 -15.65
N TYR A 276 3.60 0.60 -14.49
CA TYR A 276 3.14 0.13 -13.18
C TYR A 276 1.62 0.13 -13.10
N ARG A 277 1.00 1.26 -13.45
CA ARG A 277 -0.45 1.44 -13.38
C ARG A 277 -1.18 0.43 -14.25
N PHE A 278 -0.69 0.15 -15.45
CA PHE A 278 -1.30 -0.85 -16.34
C PHE A 278 -1.28 -2.26 -15.72
N SER A 279 -0.11 -2.71 -15.27
CA SER A 279 0.06 -4.05 -14.70
C SER A 279 -0.73 -4.24 -13.41
N LEU A 280 -0.72 -3.21 -12.54
CA LEU A 280 -1.49 -3.21 -11.29
C LEU A 280 -3.00 -3.13 -11.55
N ARG A 281 -3.45 -2.38 -12.56
CA ARG A 281 -4.88 -2.29 -12.91
C ARG A 281 -5.43 -3.66 -13.29
N GLU A 282 -4.72 -4.40 -14.14
CA GLU A 282 -5.11 -5.75 -14.54
C GLU A 282 -5.25 -6.69 -13.33
N LEU A 283 -4.29 -6.64 -12.40
CA LEU A 283 -4.33 -7.42 -11.17
C LEU A 283 -5.52 -7.01 -10.27
N VAL A 284 -5.69 -5.70 -10.03
CA VAL A 284 -6.77 -5.16 -9.19
C VAL A 284 -8.13 -5.56 -9.77
N ILE A 285 -8.37 -5.38 -11.08
CA ILE A 285 -9.64 -5.74 -11.70
C ILE A 285 -9.92 -7.23 -11.54
N LYS A 286 -8.92 -8.10 -11.73
CA LYS A 286 -9.09 -9.55 -11.57
C LYS A 286 -9.38 -9.98 -10.14
N VAL A 287 -8.68 -9.41 -9.17
CA VAL A 287 -8.89 -9.70 -7.74
C VAL A 287 -10.22 -9.11 -7.25
N TRP A 288 -10.57 -7.93 -7.73
CA TRP A 288 -11.74 -7.17 -7.30
C TRP A 288 -13.06 -7.65 -7.90
N ARG A 289 -13.06 -8.47 -8.97
CA ARG A 289 -14.28 -8.91 -9.68
C ARG A 289 -15.40 -9.24 -8.69
N GLN A 290 -16.36 -8.32 -8.58
CA GLN A 290 -17.41 -8.44 -7.59
C GLN A 290 -18.44 -9.45 -8.08
N ASN A 291 -18.78 -10.40 -7.23
CA ASN A 291 -19.88 -11.32 -7.53
C ASN A 291 -21.23 -10.62 -7.39
N SER A 292 -22.25 -11.18 -8.03
CA SER A 292 -23.64 -10.70 -7.92
C SER A 292 -24.25 -10.93 -6.54
N TYR A 293 -23.63 -11.78 -5.70
CA TYR A 293 -24.14 -12.17 -4.38
C TYR A 293 -23.07 -12.03 -3.29
N TYR A 294 -23.51 -11.73 -2.07
CA TYR A 294 -22.67 -11.76 -0.89
C TYR A 294 -22.57 -13.20 -0.37
N GLY A 295 -21.35 -13.74 -0.31
CA GLY A 295 -21.10 -15.12 0.11
C GLY A 295 -19.61 -15.41 0.28
N GLU A 296 -19.25 -16.69 0.41
CA GLU A 296 -17.86 -17.13 0.63
C GLU A 296 -16.90 -16.65 -0.47
N THR A 297 -17.37 -16.60 -1.73
CA THR A 297 -16.58 -16.12 -2.86
C THR A 297 -16.22 -14.63 -2.74
N GLN A 298 -17.13 -13.78 -2.23
CA GLN A 298 -16.81 -12.38 -1.95
C GLN A 298 -15.75 -12.29 -0.85
N LEU A 299 -15.89 -13.06 0.24
CA LEU A 299 -14.90 -13.09 1.32
C LEU A 299 -13.50 -13.49 0.81
N THR A 300 -13.42 -14.46 -0.12
CA THR A 300 -12.13 -14.81 -0.74
C THR A 300 -11.51 -13.67 -1.53
N SER A 301 -12.29 -12.93 -2.33
CA SER A 301 -11.80 -11.73 -3.03
C SER A 301 -11.33 -10.65 -2.06
N CYS A 302 -12.01 -10.50 -0.91
CA CYS A 302 -11.61 -9.56 0.13
C CYS A 302 -10.28 -9.93 0.77
N ASN A 303 -10.11 -11.21 1.12
CA ASN A 303 -8.87 -11.70 1.70
C ASN A 303 -7.71 -11.55 0.71
N ARG A 304 -7.95 -11.80 -0.59
CA ARG A 304 -6.95 -11.55 -1.64
C ARG A 304 -6.57 -10.07 -1.75
N MET A 305 -7.54 -9.15 -1.69
CA MET A 305 -7.24 -7.71 -1.65
C MET A 305 -6.40 -7.34 -0.43
N VAL A 306 -6.68 -7.91 0.74
CA VAL A 306 -5.88 -7.69 1.95
C VAL A 306 -4.47 -8.23 1.76
N SER A 307 -4.29 -9.45 1.25
CA SER A 307 -2.96 -10.00 0.94
C SER A 307 -2.17 -9.12 -0.03
N MET A 308 -2.82 -8.60 -1.07
CA MET A 308 -2.21 -7.65 -2.00
C MET A 308 -1.71 -6.38 -1.29
N TYR A 309 -2.52 -5.79 -0.41
CA TYR A 309 -2.10 -4.62 0.38
C TYR A 309 -0.95 -4.94 1.35
N VAL A 310 -0.95 -6.12 1.97
CA VAL A 310 0.13 -6.56 2.87
C VAL A 310 1.47 -6.67 2.14
N GLU A 311 1.50 -7.31 0.98
CA GLU A 311 2.72 -7.43 0.17
C GLU A 311 3.19 -6.07 -0.34
N MET A 312 2.27 -5.18 -0.70
CA MET A 312 2.62 -3.82 -1.13
C MET A 312 3.21 -2.95 -0.03
N LEU A 313 2.68 -3.06 1.19
CA LEU A 313 3.26 -2.38 2.36
C LEU A 313 4.68 -2.85 2.64
N SER A 314 5.02 -4.08 2.22
CA SER A 314 6.37 -4.63 2.34
C SER A 314 7.35 -4.01 1.33
N SER A 315 6.88 -3.38 0.24
CA SER A 315 7.73 -2.75 -0.79
C SER A 315 8.38 -1.43 -0.36
N SER A 316 8.08 -0.94 0.85
CA SER A 316 8.53 0.36 1.38
C SER A 316 8.11 1.59 0.55
N CYS A 317 7.38 1.40 -0.56
CA CYS A 317 6.91 2.47 -1.44
C CYS A 317 5.42 2.80 -1.21
N ILE A 318 5.16 3.81 -0.37
CA ILE A 318 3.80 4.27 -0.03
C ILE A 318 3.01 4.74 -1.26
N ARG A 319 3.70 5.32 -2.25
CA ARG A 319 3.07 5.80 -3.49
C ARG A 319 2.43 4.67 -4.31
N LEU A 320 2.99 3.46 -4.29
CA LEU A 320 2.37 2.31 -4.96
C LEU A 320 1.09 1.84 -4.25
N VAL A 321 1.05 1.93 -2.92
CA VAL A 321 -0.17 1.64 -2.13
C VAL A 321 -1.29 2.62 -2.49
N GLN A 322 -0.96 3.91 -2.61
CA GLN A 322 -1.90 4.93 -3.06
C GLN A 322 -2.38 4.66 -4.49
N MET A 323 -1.51 4.20 -5.37
CA MET A 323 -1.86 3.87 -6.75
C MET A 323 -2.89 2.72 -6.83
N ILE A 324 -2.70 1.66 -6.04
CA ILE A 324 -3.67 0.55 -5.98
C ILE A 324 -5.01 1.03 -5.42
N GLN A 325 -4.99 1.89 -4.40
CA GLN A 325 -6.23 2.46 -3.86
C GLN A 325 -6.98 3.28 -4.93
N LEU A 326 -6.27 4.10 -5.70
CA LEU A 326 -6.87 4.86 -6.81
C LEU A 326 -7.42 3.93 -7.89
N LEU A 327 -6.69 2.87 -8.26
CA LEU A 327 -7.14 1.89 -9.24
C LEU A 327 -8.38 1.12 -8.77
N GLN A 328 -8.46 0.80 -7.48
CA GLN A 328 -9.63 0.19 -6.87
C GLN A 328 -10.83 1.16 -6.91
N ASP A 329 -10.61 2.44 -6.64
CA ASP A 329 -11.65 3.46 -6.68
C ASP A 329 -12.17 3.73 -8.09
N GLU A 330 -11.28 3.73 -9.08
CA GLU A 330 -11.62 3.81 -10.50
C GLU A 330 -12.42 2.60 -10.96
N ALA A 331 -11.99 1.38 -10.61
CA ALA A 331 -12.71 0.15 -10.95
C ALA A 331 -14.12 0.15 -10.32
N LEU A 332 -14.25 0.61 -9.06
CA LEU A 332 -15.55 0.75 -8.42
C LEU A 332 -16.41 1.82 -9.10
N SER A 333 -15.82 2.96 -9.50
CA SER A 333 -16.55 4.01 -10.22
C SER A 333 -17.06 3.53 -11.58
N GLU A 334 -16.25 2.78 -12.33
CA GLU A 334 -16.64 2.17 -13.60
C GLU A 334 -17.81 1.20 -13.41
N GLU A 335 -17.78 0.37 -12.36
CA GLU A 335 -18.87 -0.55 -12.01
C GLU A 335 -20.17 0.20 -11.64
N ILE A 336 -20.05 1.30 -10.88
CA ILE A 336 -21.21 2.13 -10.49
C ILE A 336 -21.85 2.77 -11.72
N GLU A 337 -21.06 3.32 -12.64
CA GLU A 337 -21.59 3.94 -13.86
C GLU A 337 -22.23 2.92 -14.81
N GLN A 338 -21.61 1.75 -14.98
CA GLN A 338 -22.22 0.65 -15.75
C GLN A 338 -23.56 0.22 -15.16
N HIS A 339 -23.64 0.11 -13.83
CA HIS A 339 -24.87 -0.23 -13.14
C HIS A 339 -25.94 0.85 -13.28
N ARG A 340 -25.57 2.13 -13.17
CA ARG A 340 -26.49 3.27 -13.38
C ARG A 340 -27.11 3.28 -14.77
N ILE A 341 -26.35 2.92 -15.80
CA ILE A 341 -26.86 2.82 -17.18
C ILE A 341 -27.80 1.63 -17.33
N SER A 342 -27.51 0.51 -16.67
CA SER A 342 -28.27 -0.73 -16.81
C SER A 342 -29.56 -0.77 -15.96
N ASP A 343 -29.63 -0.06 -14.84
CA ASP A 343 -30.72 -0.21 -13.87
C ASP A 343 -31.75 0.93 -13.93
N ALA A 344 -32.93 0.61 -14.46
CA ALA A 344 -34.07 1.53 -14.50
C ALA A 344 -34.62 1.90 -13.12
N SER A 345 -34.31 1.11 -12.07
CA SER A 345 -34.82 1.31 -10.72
C SER A 345 -33.99 2.28 -9.86
N LEU A 346 -32.83 2.74 -10.37
CA LEU A 346 -31.87 3.63 -9.68
C LEU A 346 -31.39 3.11 -8.31
N ILE A 347 -31.57 1.81 -8.00
CA ILE A 347 -31.11 1.23 -6.74
C ILE A 347 -29.57 1.18 -6.74
N PRO A 348 -28.89 1.68 -5.70
CA PRO A 348 -27.45 1.56 -5.55
C PRO A 348 -27.00 0.11 -5.58
N LEU A 349 -25.87 -0.12 -6.27
CA LEU A 349 -25.36 -1.46 -6.51
C LEU A 349 -25.17 -2.32 -5.23
N PRO A 350 -24.63 -1.79 -4.11
CA PRO A 350 -24.49 -2.59 -2.88
C PRO A 350 -25.84 -3.06 -2.32
N LEU A 351 -26.87 -2.20 -2.40
CA LEU A 351 -28.22 -2.52 -1.93
C LEU A 351 -28.89 -3.56 -2.84
N LYS A 352 -28.70 -3.46 -4.15
CA LYS A 352 -29.20 -4.47 -5.09
C LYS A 352 -28.59 -5.85 -4.82
N LYS A 353 -27.27 -5.92 -4.64
CA LYS A 353 -26.57 -7.18 -4.28
C LYS A 353 -27.07 -7.73 -2.95
N PHE A 354 -27.32 -6.86 -1.98
CA PHE A 354 -27.86 -7.26 -0.69
C PHE A 354 -29.28 -7.84 -0.81
N LEU A 355 -30.18 -7.14 -1.49
CA LEU A 355 -31.55 -7.62 -1.73
C LEU A 355 -31.59 -8.95 -2.50
N GLN A 356 -30.71 -9.12 -3.49
CA GLN A 356 -30.57 -10.38 -4.22
C GLN A 356 -30.06 -11.52 -3.32
N THR A 357 -29.13 -11.22 -2.41
CA THR A 357 -28.63 -12.18 -1.42
C THR A 357 -29.74 -12.57 -0.44
N LEU A 358 -30.52 -11.59 0.05
CA LEU A 358 -31.68 -11.84 0.91
C LEU A 358 -32.74 -12.69 0.22
N ALA A 359 -33.04 -12.42 -1.05
CA ALA A 359 -33.98 -13.21 -1.82
C ALA A 359 -33.51 -14.66 -1.97
N GLY A 360 -32.20 -14.89 -2.15
CA GLY A 360 -31.60 -16.22 -2.20
C GLY A 360 -31.63 -16.96 -0.86
N GLU A 361 -31.30 -16.29 0.25
CA GLU A 361 -31.30 -16.88 1.60
C GLU A 361 -32.71 -17.18 2.12
N LYS A 362 -33.72 -16.36 1.79
CA LYS A 362 -35.14 -16.60 2.10
C LYS A 362 -35.69 -17.89 1.46
N VAL A 363 -35.05 -18.38 0.38
CA VAL A 363 -35.42 -19.64 -0.29
C VAL A 363 -34.69 -20.85 0.31
N ALA A 364 -33.51 -20.65 0.90
CA ALA A 364 -32.63 -21.72 1.38
C ALA A 364 -32.79 -22.05 2.88
N ASN A 365 -33.12 -21.06 3.73
CA ASN A 365 -33.14 -21.22 5.19
C ASN A 365 -34.54 -21.03 5.78
N ALA A 366 -35.05 -22.04 6.50
CA ALA A 366 -36.30 -21.96 7.26
C ALA A 366 -36.21 -21.03 8.50
N ASP A 367 -35.00 -20.73 8.97
CA ASP A 367 -34.75 -19.95 10.20
C ASP A 367 -34.50 -18.45 9.96
N GLY A 368 -34.58 -17.95 8.72
CA GLY A 368 -34.64 -16.50 8.43
C GLY A 368 -33.43 -15.63 8.83
N ASN A 369 -32.35 -16.21 9.38
CA ASN A 369 -31.18 -15.46 9.82
C ASN A 369 -30.20 -15.23 8.67
N ILE A 370 -29.96 -13.95 8.38
CA ILE A 370 -28.99 -13.47 7.39
C ILE A 370 -27.57 -13.78 7.87
N SER A 371 -26.70 -14.23 6.97
CA SER A 371 -25.30 -14.47 7.33
C SER A 371 -24.62 -13.18 7.82
N THR A 372 -24.01 -13.24 9.02
CA THR A 372 -23.22 -12.12 9.58
C THR A 372 -22.07 -11.71 8.66
N VAL A 373 -21.57 -12.64 7.83
CA VAL A 373 -20.57 -12.38 6.80
C VAL A 373 -21.15 -11.51 5.68
N ALA A 374 -22.37 -11.80 5.23
CA ALA A 374 -23.04 -11.02 4.19
C ALA A 374 -23.32 -9.57 4.65
N ILE A 375 -23.76 -9.39 5.90
CA ILE A 375 -23.98 -8.05 6.48
C ILE A 375 -22.66 -7.26 6.54
N ARG A 376 -21.57 -7.88 6.99
CA ARG A 376 -20.25 -7.22 7.06
C ARG A 376 -19.74 -6.81 5.67
N SER A 377 -19.86 -7.71 4.69
CA SER A 377 -19.48 -7.43 3.30
C SER A 377 -20.32 -6.30 2.69
N PHE A 378 -21.64 -6.34 2.91
CA PHE A 378 -22.54 -5.26 2.49
C PHE A 378 -22.16 -3.91 3.09
N MET A 379 -21.97 -3.84 4.42
CA MET A 379 -21.65 -2.58 5.09
C MET A 379 -20.35 -1.98 4.56
N ARG A 380 -19.33 -2.80 4.35
CA ARG A 380 -18.06 -2.32 3.78
C ARG A 380 -18.25 -1.77 2.37
N ASP A 381 -18.93 -2.50 1.49
CA ASP A 381 -19.15 -2.08 0.11
C ASP A 381 -20.04 -0.82 0.04
N LEU A 382 -20.99 -0.67 0.98
CA LEU A 382 -21.79 0.54 1.16
C LEU A 382 -20.93 1.76 1.53
N TYR A 383 -19.97 1.61 2.44
CA TYR A 383 -19.03 2.69 2.76
C TYR A 383 -18.14 3.07 1.58
N HIS A 384 -17.62 2.09 0.82
CA HIS A 384 -16.85 2.37 -0.39
C HIS A 384 -17.69 3.07 -1.46
N TYR A 385 -18.93 2.64 -1.66
CA TYR A 385 -19.86 3.29 -2.57
C TYR A 385 -20.17 4.72 -2.14
N ALA A 386 -20.46 4.96 -0.86
CA ALA A 386 -20.75 6.27 -0.31
C ALA A 386 -19.55 7.23 -0.48
N ARG A 387 -18.33 6.74 -0.20
CA ARG A 387 -17.09 7.47 -0.41
C ARG A 387 -16.93 7.90 -1.88
N ASN A 388 -17.07 6.98 -2.82
CA ASN A 388 -16.80 7.26 -4.24
C ASN A 388 -17.92 8.08 -4.88
N SER A 389 -19.17 7.87 -4.46
CA SER A 389 -20.33 8.67 -4.90
C SER A 389 -20.42 10.05 -4.23
N LYS A 390 -19.58 10.32 -3.21
CA LYS A 390 -19.61 11.54 -2.39
C LYS A 390 -20.98 11.79 -1.75
N THR A 391 -21.67 10.71 -1.36
CA THR A 391 -22.97 10.77 -0.67
C THR A 391 -22.87 10.17 0.72
N HIS A 392 -23.62 10.70 1.67
CA HIS A 392 -23.65 10.15 3.02
C HIS A 392 -24.45 8.83 3.04
N VAL A 393 -23.96 7.83 3.77
CA VAL A 393 -24.57 6.49 3.86
C VAL A 393 -26.04 6.58 4.29
N LEU A 394 -26.34 7.33 5.35
CA LEU A 394 -27.72 7.45 5.85
C LEU A 394 -28.65 8.13 4.84
N LYS A 395 -28.13 9.13 4.10
CA LYS A 395 -28.89 9.81 3.05
C LYS A 395 -29.22 8.85 1.92
N LEU A 396 -28.24 8.05 1.50
CA LEU A 396 -28.43 7.02 0.47
C LEU A 396 -29.52 6.01 0.88
N ILE A 397 -29.51 5.54 2.13
CA ILE A 397 -30.51 4.60 2.65
C ILE A 397 -31.91 5.23 2.69
N VAL A 398 -32.03 6.47 3.17
CA VAL A 398 -33.32 7.18 3.22
C VAL A 398 -33.87 7.42 1.80
N ASP A 399 -33.06 7.97 0.90
CA ASP A 399 -33.48 8.29 -0.48
C ASP A 399 -33.90 7.02 -1.25
N THR A 400 -33.17 5.91 -1.08
CA THR A 400 -33.50 4.63 -1.73
C THR A 400 -34.74 3.98 -1.16
N SER A 401 -34.91 4.03 0.16
CA SER A 401 -36.11 3.50 0.82
C SER A 401 -37.35 4.29 0.40
N LEU A 402 -37.25 5.62 0.29
CA LEU A 402 -38.33 6.47 -0.18
C LEU A 402 -38.63 6.27 -1.67
N SER A 403 -37.61 6.06 -2.50
CA SER A 403 -37.79 5.66 -3.91
C SER A 403 -38.48 4.30 -4.03
N ALA A 404 -38.19 3.34 -3.16
CA ALA A 404 -38.91 2.05 -3.13
C ALA A 404 -40.36 2.23 -2.68
N ILE A 405 -40.63 3.11 -1.69
CA ILE A 405 -41.98 3.43 -1.24
C ILE A 405 -42.79 4.15 -2.32
N SER A 406 -42.20 5.08 -3.07
CA SER A 406 -42.87 5.76 -4.19
C SER A 406 -43.22 4.79 -5.33
N ARG A 407 -42.40 3.75 -5.52
CA ARG A 407 -42.64 2.61 -6.44
C ARG A 407 -43.58 1.53 -5.86
N GLU A 408 -44.16 1.75 -4.67
CA GLU A 408 -45.06 0.83 -3.96
C GLU A 408 -44.41 -0.50 -3.50
N GLN A 409 -43.09 -0.60 -3.51
CA GLN A 409 -42.33 -1.79 -3.08
C GLN A 409 -42.00 -1.73 -1.59
N LEU A 410 -43.02 -1.85 -0.73
CA LEU A 410 -42.88 -1.70 0.73
C LEU A 410 -42.00 -2.76 1.41
N GLU A 411 -41.95 -3.98 0.86
CA GLU A 411 -41.09 -5.05 1.41
C GLU A 411 -39.61 -4.78 1.12
N GLU A 412 -39.29 -4.23 -0.06
CA GLU A 412 -37.93 -3.83 -0.44
C GLU A 412 -37.42 -2.72 0.47
N ALA A 413 -38.26 -1.71 0.71
CA ALA A 413 -37.94 -0.63 1.64
C ALA A 413 -37.73 -1.15 3.07
N ASN A 414 -38.54 -2.12 3.52
CA ASN A 414 -38.40 -2.72 4.84
C ASN A 414 -37.09 -3.54 4.95
N ASP A 415 -36.75 -4.34 3.94
CA ASP A 415 -35.51 -5.10 3.88
C ASP A 415 -34.27 -4.17 3.93
N ILE A 416 -34.30 -3.03 3.22
CA ILE A 416 -33.22 -2.03 3.24
C ILE A 416 -33.05 -1.39 4.62
N VAL A 417 -34.15 -0.93 5.23
CA VAL A 417 -34.11 -0.21 6.52
C VAL A 417 -33.94 -1.14 7.71
N SER A 418 -34.18 -2.45 7.54
CA SER A 418 -34.02 -3.45 8.60
C SER A 418 -32.59 -3.50 9.19
N LEU A 419 -31.59 -3.12 8.39
CA LEU A 419 -30.18 -2.99 8.81
C LEU A 419 -29.88 -1.69 9.58
N PHE A 420 -30.77 -0.70 9.49
CA PHE A 420 -30.66 0.62 10.10
C PHE A 420 -31.92 0.92 10.93
N PRO A 421 -32.17 0.20 12.03
CA PRO A 421 -33.43 0.28 12.78
C PRO A 421 -33.75 1.69 13.30
N LEU A 422 -32.72 2.51 13.57
CA LEU A 422 -32.91 3.90 14.01
C LEU A 422 -33.46 4.82 12.91
N LEU A 423 -33.30 4.48 11.64
CA LEU A 423 -33.88 5.22 10.51
C LEU A 423 -35.34 4.83 10.23
N GLN A 424 -35.80 3.72 10.79
CA GLN A 424 -37.12 3.15 10.52
C GLN A 424 -38.28 4.12 10.83
N PRO A 425 -38.27 4.85 11.98
CA PRO A 425 -39.31 5.85 12.27
C PRO A 425 -39.27 7.03 11.31
N LEU A 426 -38.08 7.49 10.93
CA LEU A 426 -37.89 8.61 10.00
C LEU A 426 -38.41 8.26 8.59
N VAL A 427 -38.06 7.09 8.08
CA VAL A 427 -38.53 6.59 6.78
C VAL A 427 -40.05 6.35 6.81
N ALA A 428 -40.60 5.89 7.93
CA ALA A 428 -42.05 5.73 8.07
C ALA A 428 -42.81 7.05 7.93
N VAL A 429 -42.31 8.11 8.57
CA VAL A 429 -42.90 9.45 8.53
C VAL A 429 -42.77 10.06 7.13
N LEU A 430 -41.55 10.08 6.57
CA LEU A 430 -41.31 10.63 5.23
C LEU A 430 -42.06 9.85 4.14
N GLY A 431 -42.11 8.52 4.25
CA GLY A 431 -42.84 7.65 3.32
C GLY A 431 -44.36 7.77 3.39
N TRP A 432 -44.91 8.20 4.53
CA TRP A 432 -46.34 8.45 4.69
C TRP A 432 -46.81 9.56 3.74
N ASP A 433 -46.02 10.62 3.61
CA ASP A 433 -46.31 11.77 2.76
C ASP A 433 -46.18 11.44 1.27
N VAL A 434 -45.17 10.63 0.91
CA VAL A 434 -44.99 10.11 -0.46
C VAL A 434 -46.21 9.31 -0.95
N LEU A 435 -46.92 8.61 -0.05
CA LEU A 435 -48.10 7.80 -0.38
C LEU A 435 -49.44 8.56 -0.33
N SER A 436 -49.44 9.85 -0.66
CA SER A 436 -50.66 10.68 -0.68
C SER A 436 -51.82 10.01 -1.44
N GLY A 437 -52.97 9.88 -0.77
CA GLY A 437 -54.19 9.27 -1.33
C GLY A 437 -54.29 7.73 -1.25
N LYS A 438 -53.25 6.99 -0.83
CA LYS A 438 -53.23 5.51 -0.81
C LYS A 438 -53.30 4.95 0.62
N THR A 439 -54.51 4.96 1.22
CA THR A 439 -54.74 4.59 2.64
C THR A 439 -54.37 3.14 3.00
N ALA A 440 -54.54 2.19 2.08
CA ALA A 440 -54.18 0.78 2.31
C ALA A 440 -52.66 0.57 2.40
N LEU A 441 -51.89 1.21 1.50
CA LEU A 441 -50.42 1.15 1.50
C LEU A 441 -49.84 1.88 2.71
N ARG A 442 -50.42 3.02 3.10
CA ARG A 442 -50.08 3.74 4.33
C ARG A 442 -50.24 2.87 5.58
N ARG A 443 -51.35 2.11 5.68
CA ARG A 443 -51.57 1.16 6.78
C ARG A 443 -50.53 0.03 6.76
N LYS A 444 -50.21 -0.52 5.58
CA LYS A 444 -49.19 -1.57 5.43
C LYS A 444 -47.78 -1.05 5.79
N LEU A 445 -47.45 0.19 5.41
CA LEU A 445 -46.20 0.85 5.75
C LEU A 445 -46.05 1.02 7.27
N MET A 446 -47.07 1.56 7.95
CA MET A 446 -47.04 1.67 9.41
C MET A 446 -46.94 0.29 10.07
N TRP A 447 -47.63 -0.72 9.55
CA TRP A 447 -47.52 -2.07 10.10
C TRP A 447 -46.08 -2.62 9.99
N LEU A 448 -45.46 -2.55 8.81
CA LEU A 448 -44.10 -3.05 8.58
C LEU A 448 -43.02 -2.28 9.35
N PHE A 449 -43.04 -0.95 9.25
CA PHE A 449 -41.99 -0.08 9.78
C PHE A 449 -42.16 0.27 11.26
N TRP A 450 -43.40 0.25 11.77
CA TRP A 450 -43.69 0.71 13.12
C TRP A 450 -43.99 -0.43 14.08
N THR A 451 -44.73 -1.47 13.67
CA THR A 451 -45.28 -2.46 14.63
C THR A 451 -44.47 -3.74 14.81
N SER A 452 -43.60 -4.11 13.86
CA SER A 452 -43.00 -5.46 13.82
C SER A 452 -41.81 -5.69 14.78
N LYS A 453 -41.02 -4.65 15.11
CA LYS A 453 -39.85 -4.78 16.02
C LYS A 453 -39.89 -3.87 17.25
N SER A 454 -40.60 -2.75 17.18
CA SER A 454 -40.75 -1.85 18.33
C SER A 454 -41.55 -2.49 19.47
N GLN A 455 -42.50 -3.39 19.19
CA GLN A 455 -43.21 -4.14 20.23
C GLN A 455 -42.32 -5.17 20.95
N ALA A 456 -41.33 -5.77 20.27
CA ALA A 456 -40.42 -6.73 20.90
C ALA A 456 -39.48 -6.04 21.90
N LEU A 457 -38.89 -4.89 21.51
CA LEU A 457 -38.07 -4.07 22.41
C LEU A 457 -38.91 -3.41 23.53
N ARG A 458 -40.15 -2.99 23.24
CA ARG A 458 -41.05 -2.41 24.25
C ARG A 458 -41.62 -3.41 25.24
N SER A 459 -41.65 -4.71 24.92
CA SER A 459 -42.17 -5.71 25.85
C SER A 459 -41.25 -5.95 27.05
N GLU A 460 -39.94 -5.67 26.93
CA GLU A 460 -39.00 -5.73 28.05
C GLU A 460 -39.02 -4.45 28.90
N GLU A 461 -39.25 -3.28 28.29
CA GLU A 461 -39.24 -1.99 29.01
C GLU A 461 -40.59 -1.61 29.66
N TYR A 462 -41.73 -2.13 29.17
CA TYR A 462 -43.07 -1.71 29.64
C TYR A 462 -43.78 -2.71 30.58
N SER A 463 -43.05 -3.46 31.41
CA SER A 463 -43.67 -4.26 32.48
C SER A 463 -44.15 -3.42 33.68
N HIS A 464 -43.83 -2.13 33.74
CA HIS A 464 -44.06 -1.30 34.93
C HIS A 464 -45.18 -0.27 34.89
N HIS A 465 -45.84 -0.02 33.75
CA HIS A 465 -46.94 0.95 33.70
C HIS A 465 -48.25 0.26 33.31
N GLY A 466 -49.02 -0.03 34.35
CA GLY A 466 -50.28 -0.73 34.26
C GLY A 466 -51.44 0.14 33.80
N LYS A 467 -52.38 -0.58 33.17
CA LYS A 467 -53.80 -0.32 32.95
C LYS A 467 -54.17 0.60 31.78
N GLN A 468 -54.72 -0.07 30.77
CA GLN A 468 -55.88 0.31 29.96
C GLN A 468 -56.70 1.45 30.56
N THR A 469 -56.64 2.62 29.91
CA THR A 469 -57.76 3.45 29.47
C THR A 469 -57.16 4.77 29.03
N GLU A 470 -57.03 4.98 27.72
CA GLU A 470 -57.22 6.25 27.03
C GLU A 470 -56.67 6.08 25.62
N GLU A 471 -57.58 6.06 24.65
CA GLU A 471 -57.28 6.33 23.26
C GLU A 471 -56.80 7.79 23.15
N THR A 472 -55.62 8.10 23.69
CA THR A 472 -54.82 9.21 23.17
C THR A 472 -54.70 8.96 21.69
N SER A 473 -55.23 9.88 20.88
CA SER A 473 -55.43 9.62 19.46
C SER A 473 -54.12 9.08 18.87
N CYS A 474 -54.19 8.05 18.01
CA CYS A 474 -52.97 7.47 17.43
C CYS A 474 -52.07 8.57 16.82
N VAL A 475 -52.64 9.70 16.41
CA VAL A 475 -51.95 10.89 15.93
C VAL A 475 -51.20 11.65 17.03
N GLU A 476 -51.80 11.92 18.19
CA GLU A 476 -51.11 12.54 19.34
C GLU A 476 -49.98 11.65 19.85
N TYR A 477 -50.23 10.34 19.93
CA TYR A 477 -49.18 9.37 20.26
C TYR A 477 -48.05 9.36 19.21
N LEU A 478 -48.38 9.48 17.93
CA LEU A 478 -47.40 9.58 16.84
C LEU A 478 -46.60 10.89 16.89
N CYS A 479 -47.25 12.00 17.26
CA CYS A 479 -46.60 13.30 17.44
C CYS A 479 -45.69 13.31 18.68
N ASP A 480 -46.15 12.81 19.81
CA ASP A 480 -45.36 12.67 21.04
C ASP A 480 -44.17 11.74 20.81
N LEU A 481 -44.37 10.65 20.06
CA LEU A 481 -43.29 9.76 19.72
C LEU A 481 -42.32 10.38 18.70
N LEU A 482 -42.79 11.19 17.74
CA LEU A 482 -41.93 11.94 16.82
C LEU A 482 -41.06 12.94 17.61
N CYS A 483 -41.66 13.70 18.52
CA CYS A 483 -40.95 14.59 19.43
C CYS A 483 -39.91 13.82 20.25
N PHE A 484 -40.27 12.66 20.82
CA PHE A 484 -39.34 11.80 21.53
C PHE A 484 -38.15 11.32 20.66
N HIS A 485 -38.39 10.97 19.39
CA HIS A 485 -37.31 10.53 18.49
C HIS A 485 -36.41 11.70 18.06
N LEU A 486 -36.97 12.89 17.90
CA LEU A 486 -36.19 14.11 17.64
C LEU A 486 -35.32 14.47 18.86
N ASP A 487 -35.86 14.35 20.07
CA ASP A 487 -35.13 14.54 21.32
C ASP A 487 -34.02 13.50 21.49
N LEU A 488 -34.29 12.24 21.16
CA LEU A 488 -33.32 11.15 21.21
C LEU A 488 -32.20 11.31 20.17
N ALA A 489 -32.55 11.73 18.95
CA ALA A 489 -31.57 12.02 17.90
C ALA A 489 -30.63 13.16 18.33
N ARG A 490 -31.19 14.19 18.99
CA ARG A 490 -30.41 15.29 19.59
C ARG A 490 -29.53 14.80 20.74
N TYR A 491 -30.05 13.94 21.62
CA TYR A 491 -29.27 13.32 22.71
C TYR A 491 -28.07 12.53 22.16
N VAL A 492 -28.29 11.67 21.17
CA VAL A 492 -27.22 10.87 20.56
C VAL A 492 -26.18 11.75 19.86
N ALA A 493 -26.60 12.86 19.24
CA ALA A 493 -25.68 13.85 18.67
C ALA A 493 -24.80 14.52 19.75
N ILE A 494 -25.36 14.85 20.92
CA ILE A 494 -24.65 15.48 22.05
C ILE A 494 -23.70 14.52 22.77
N VAL A 495 -24.10 13.26 22.94
CA VAL A 495 -23.25 12.24 23.60
C VAL A 495 -22.09 11.83 22.71
N ASN A 496 -22.32 11.68 21.39
CA ASN A 496 -21.25 11.34 20.45
C ASN A 496 -20.28 12.50 20.17
N SER A 497 -20.66 13.75 20.45
CA SER A 497 -19.75 14.90 20.43
C SER A 497 -18.95 15.08 21.73
N GLY A 498 -19.16 14.23 22.74
CA GLY A 498 -18.39 14.19 23.98
C GLY A 498 -18.85 15.15 25.07
N GLN A 499 -20.04 15.73 24.97
CA GLN A 499 -20.59 16.65 25.99
C GLN A 499 -21.49 15.91 27.01
N SER A 500 -21.53 16.44 28.24
CA SER A 500 -22.41 15.93 29.31
C SER A 500 -23.85 16.40 29.09
N TRP A 501 -24.79 15.45 29.05
CA TRP A 501 -26.22 15.75 28.95
C TRP A 501 -26.77 16.25 30.29
N ASP A 502 -27.35 17.45 30.30
CA ASP A 502 -28.14 17.95 31.42
C ASP A 502 -29.61 17.52 31.27
N SER A 503 -30.07 16.63 32.14
CA SER A 503 -31.44 16.10 32.16
C SER A 503 -32.53 17.14 32.47
N LYS A 504 -32.17 18.43 32.57
CA LYS A 504 -33.07 19.53 32.92
C LYS A 504 -33.66 20.25 31.71
N ASN A 505 -33.14 20.02 30.50
CA ASN A 505 -33.64 20.65 29.27
C ASN A 505 -33.96 19.60 28.17
N PRO A 506 -35.00 18.77 28.34
CA PRO A 506 -35.71 18.20 27.19
C PRO A 506 -36.40 19.35 26.44
N LEU A 507 -36.50 19.26 25.11
CA LEU A 507 -36.88 20.37 24.22
C LEU A 507 -38.11 21.15 24.71
N CYS A 508 -37.91 22.44 24.94
CA CYS A 508 -38.97 23.42 25.11
C CYS A 508 -39.70 23.64 23.77
N LEU A 509 -40.78 22.89 23.55
CA LEU A 509 -41.97 23.43 22.86
C LEU A 509 -42.82 24.28 23.82
N SER A 510 -42.35 24.50 25.05
CA SER A 510 -42.88 25.48 25.99
C SER A 510 -42.29 26.85 25.66
N HIS A 511 -43.14 27.69 25.08
CA HIS A 511 -42.91 29.07 24.72
C HIS A 511 -42.54 29.92 25.95
N LYS A 512 -41.25 29.93 26.33
CA LYS A 512 -40.65 30.99 27.15
C LYS A 512 -39.24 31.23 26.64
N GLU A 513 -39.04 32.43 26.11
CA GLU A 513 -37.75 33.00 25.73
C GLU A 513 -36.68 32.62 26.75
N GLN A 514 -35.70 31.85 26.31
CA GLN A 514 -34.44 31.69 27.03
C GLN A 514 -33.34 32.25 26.15
N VAL A 515 -32.71 33.30 26.68
CA VAL A 515 -31.53 33.96 26.16
C VAL A 515 -30.45 32.90 25.96
N ILE A 516 -30.14 32.60 24.70
CA ILE A 516 -29.00 31.77 24.33
C ILE A 516 -27.76 32.60 24.64
N ASP A 517 -26.90 32.11 25.53
CA ASP A 517 -25.58 32.69 25.78
C ASP A 517 -24.70 32.36 24.56
N ASP A 518 -24.19 33.38 23.88
CA ASP A 518 -23.51 33.34 22.57
C ASP A 518 -22.20 32.51 22.53
N SER A 519 -21.84 31.78 23.60
CA SER A 519 -20.56 31.06 23.71
C SER A 519 -20.59 29.59 23.27
N ASP A 520 -21.76 28.96 23.16
CA ASP A 520 -21.90 27.52 22.82
C ASP A 520 -22.21 27.25 21.33
N ALA A 521 -22.34 28.29 20.50
CA ALA A 521 -22.73 28.17 19.09
C ALA A 521 -21.66 27.52 18.18
N ALA A 522 -20.44 27.26 18.67
CA ALA A 522 -19.28 26.99 17.82
C ALA A 522 -18.86 25.52 17.68
N LEU A 523 -19.54 24.54 18.31
CA LEU A 523 -19.10 23.14 18.34
C LEU A 523 -20.20 22.11 18.01
N TYR A 524 -21.23 22.52 17.29
CA TYR A 524 -22.18 21.59 16.69
C TYR A 524 -21.58 21.04 15.38
N ASP A 525 -21.51 19.71 15.19
CA ASP A 525 -21.57 19.15 13.84
C ASP A 525 -23.06 18.99 13.51
N PRO A 526 -23.66 19.94 12.76
CA PRO A 526 -25.09 20.00 12.57
C PRO A 526 -25.54 19.01 11.50
N PHE A 527 -24.69 18.10 11.01
CA PHE A 527 -25.01 17.26 9.85
C PHE A 527 -26.26 16.40 10.04
N VAL A 528 -26.40 15.71 11.17
CA VAL A 528 -27.55 14.81 11.42
C VAL A 528 -28.83 15.61 11.60
N GLU A 529 -28.77 16.71 12.35
CA GLU A 529 -29.89 17.63 12.57
C GLU A 529 -30.31 18.31 11.25
N ASN A 530 -29.36 18.84 10.48
CA ASN A 530 -29.59 19.43 9.16
C ASN A 530 -30.08 18.41 8.13
N LEU A 531 -29.65 17.15 8.20
CA LEU A 531 -30.15 16.09 7.32
C LEU A 531 -31.63 15.80 7.64
N ILE A 532 -31.97 15.64 8.92
CA ILE A 532 -33.35 15.42 9.37
C ILE A 532 -34.22 16.63 9.00
N LEU A 533 -33.77 17.85 9.28
CA LEU A 533 -34.49 19.09 8.96
C LEU A 533 -34.66 19.31 7.45
N ASN A 534 -33.62 19.08 6.64
CA ASN A 534 -33.73 19.17 5.18
C ASN A 534 -34.65 18.09 4.60
N SER A 535 -34.56 16.85 5.09
CA SER A 535 -35.45 15.77 4.62
C SER A 535 -36.91 16.05 4.97
N LEU A 536 -37.18 16.59 6.17
CA LEU A 536 -38.52 17.04 6.56
C LEU A 536 -38.99 18.23 5.71
N ALA A 537 -38.12 19.21 5.44
CA ALA A 537 -38.45 20.41 4.66
C ALA A 537 -38.72 20.13 3.16
N ILE A 538 -38.04 19.14 2.58
CA ILE A 538 -38.15 18.82 1.15
C ILE A 538 -39.38 17.94 0.85
N GLN A 539 -39.78 17.06 1.78
CA GLN A 539 -40.71 15.96 1.48
C GLN A 539 -42.04 16.01 2.25
N THR A 540 -42.16 16.86 3.28
CA THR A 540 -43.40 16.95 4.07
C THR A 540 -44.12 18.30 3.87
N PRO A 541 -45.45 18.38 4.03
CA PRO A 541 -46.19 19.63 4.07
C PRO A 541 -45.87 20.51 5.29
N MET A 542 -44.92 20.13 6.17
CA MET A 542 -44.51 20.94 7.33
C MET A 542 -43.94 22.31 6.95
N ARG A 543 -43.70 22.56 5.66
CA ARG A 543 -43.53 23.92 5.13
C ARG A 543 -44.64 24.87 5.60
N VAL A 544 -45.87 24.40 5.75
CA VAL A 544 -47.01 25.21 6.24
C VAL A 544 -46.96 25.43 7.75
N LEU A 545 -46.31 24.58 8.55
CA LEU A 545 -46.14 24.86 9.98
C LEU A 545 -44.97 25.83 10.23
N PHE A 546 -43.90 25.75 9.44
CA PHE A 546 -42.76 26.66 9.57
C PHE A 546 -42.97 28.03 8.88
N ASP A 547 -43.74 28.10 7.79
CA ASP A 547 -44.09 29.38 7.14
C ASP A 547 -45.22 30.15 7.86
N VAL A 548 -45.89 29.54 8.86
CA VAL A 548 -47.02 30.14 9.60
C VAL A 548 -46.63 30.58 11.01
N VAL A 549 -45.38 30.41 11.43
CA VAL A 549 -44.86 31.07 12.63
C VAL A 549 -44.29 32.44 12.22
N PRO A 550 -45.00 33.57 12.46
CA PRO A 550 -44.35 34.87 12.39
C PRO A 550 -43.27 34.91 13.47
N GLY A 551 -42.07 35.35 13.07
CA GLY A 551 -40.89 35.43 13.94
C GLY A 551 -40.98 36.43 15.06
#